data_AF-A0A8D9CVU4-F1
#
_entry.id   AF-A0A8D9CVU4-F1
#
_cell.length_a   1.000
_cell.length_b   1.000
_cell.length_c   1.000
_cell.angle_alpha   90.00
_cell.angle_beta   90.00
_cell.angle_gamma   90.00
#
_symmetry.space_group_name_H-M   'P 1'
#
loop_
_entity.id
_entity.type
_entity.pdbx_description
1 polymer ?
#
loop_
_entity_poly.entity_id
_entity_poly.type
_entity_poly.pdbx_seq_one_letter_code
_entity_poly.pdbx_strand_id
1 'polypeptide(L)'
;MANAFVLLGDLKVGLCFSTILVRLLRFWWCGWEPRNFRRSGELMGADMFLLDAKKKFQRQQQKQGRNSKLSSLWRERNIRLLGHKQEASAL
;
A
#
# COMPACT_ATOMS: atom_id res chain seq x y z
N MET A 1 0.13 -10.52 0.75
CA MET A 1 -0.65 -9.33 1.14
C MET A 1 -0.54 -8.31 0.02
N ALA A 2 -1.66 -7.80 -0.49
CA ALA A 2 -1.62 -6.74 -1.50
C ALA A 2 -1.13 -5.45 -0.82
N ASN A 3 -0.08 -4.82 -1.37
CA ASN A 3 0.37 -3.51 -0.92
C ASN A 3 -0.66 -2.46 -1.34
N ALA A 4 -1.80 -2.44 -0.66
CA ALA A 4 -2.84 -1.44 -0.85
C ALA A 4 -2.35 -0.14 -0.21
N PHE A 5 -2.18 0.88 -1.04
CA PHE A 5 -1.92 2.21 -0.54
C PHE A 5 -3.22 2.79 0.02
N VAL A 6 -3.15 3.45 1.18
CA VAL A 6 -4.26 4.21 1.77
C VAL A 6 -3.94 5.71 1.81
N LEU A 7 -4.97 6.55 1.83
CA LEU A 7 -4.79 7.99 2.05
C LEU A 7 -4.55 8.25 3.53
N LEU A 8 -3.84 9.34 3.84
CA LEU A 8 -3.53 9.71 5.23
C LEU A 8 -4.80 9.89 6.07
N GLY A 9 -5.85 10.48 5.48
CA GLY A 9 -7.16 10.67 6.13
C GLY A 9 -7.97 9.40 6.37
N ASP A 10 -7.60 8.28 5.73
CA ASP A 10 -8.32 7.00 5.85
C ASP A 10 -7.71 6.08 6.93
N LEU A 11 -6.62 6.52 7.59
CA LEU A 11 -5.99 5.76 8.66
C LEU A 11 -6.95 5.66 9.87
N LYS A 12 -7.25 4.43 10.27
CA LYS A 12 -8.10 4.12 11.41
C LYS A 12 -7.28 3.49 12.55
N VAL A 13 -7.69 3.79 13.78
CA VAL A 13 -7.17 3.13 14.98
C VAL A 13 -7.56 1.64 14.92
N GLY A 14 -6.61 0.75 15.21
CA GLY A 14 -6.80 -0.71 15.16
C GLY A 14 -6.20 -1.40 13.94
N LEU A 15 -5.71 -0.65 12.95
CA LEU A 15 -4.88 -1.21 11.88
C LEU A 15 -3.46 -1.45 12.39
N CYS A 16 -2.96 -2.69 12.27
CA CYS A 16 -1.60 -3.02 12.69
C CYS A 16 -0.54 -2.46 11.72
N PHE A 17 -0.82 -2.45 10.42
CA PHE A 17 0.10 -1.99 9.38
C PHE A 17 -0.66 -1.32 8.24
N SER A 18 -0.10 -0.26 7.68
CA SER A 18 -0.66 0.44 6.51
C SER A 18 0.46 1.08 5.70
N THR A 19 0.31 1.09 4.37
CA THR A 19 1.25 1.77 3.47
C THR A 19 0.62 3.05 2.95
N ILE A 20 1.27 4.20 3.21
CA ILE A 20 0.81 5.52 2.78
C ILE A 20 1.82 6.16 1.83
N LEU A 21 1.32 6.98 0.89
CA LEU A 21 2.14 7.77 -0.02
C LEU A 21 1.93 9.26 0.27
N VAL A 22 2.89 9.84 0.97
CA VAL A 22 2.84 11.24 1.43
C VAL A 22 4.03 12.04 0.91
N ARG A 23 3.89 13.35 0.97
CA ARG A 23 4.96 14.33 0.82
C ARG A 23 5.26 14.88 2.21
N LEU A 24 6.50 14.78 2.63
CA LEU A 24 6.97 15.45 3.84
C LEU A 24 7.08 16.94 3.55
N LEU A 25 6.34 17.75 4.30
CA LEU A 25 6.35 19.21 4.19
C LEU A 25 7.31 19.84 5.20
N ARG A 26 7.30 19.33 6.43
CA ARG A 26 8.13 19.86 7.50
C ARG A 26 8.49 18.74 8.48
N PHE A 27 9.73 18.76 8.92
CA PHE A 27 10.25 17.84 9.93
C PHE A 27 10.69 18.67 11.13
N TRP A 28 10.18 18.34 12.30
CA TRP A 28 10.62 18.93 13.55
C TRP A 28 11.17 17.83 14.44
N TRP A 29 12.49 17.84 14.62
CA TRP A 29 13.15 16.97 15.57
C TRP A 29 12.94 17.56 16.97
N CYS A 30 12.08 16.94 17.77
CA CYS A 30 12.03 17.23 19.20
C CYS A 30 13.18 16.47 19.86
N GLY A 31 14.37 17.06 19.73
CA GLY A 31 15.49 16.68 20.59
C GLY A 31 15.08 16.96 22.03
N TRP A 32 14.83 15.89 22.77
CA TRP A 32 14.69 15.86 24.21
C TRP A 32 13.92 17.01 24.85
N GLU A 33 12.60 17.02 24.64
CA GLU A 33 11.76 17.57 25.68
C GLU A 33 11.32 16.36 26.52
N PRO A 34 11.57 16.30 27.84
CA PRO A 34 11.03 15.26 28.70
C PRO A 34 9.51 15.49 28.80
N ARG A 35 8.78 15.18 27.73
CA ARG A 35 7.33 15.10 27.76
C ARG A 35 7.01 13.88 28.60
N ASN A 36 6.88 14.15 29.91
CA ASN A 36 6.41 13.30 30.99
C ASN A 36 5.51 12.14 30.50
N PHE A 37 6.12 11.09 29.98
CA PHE A 37 5.45 9.82 29.76
C PHE A 37 5.93 8.96 30.90
N ARG A 38 5.05 8.75 31.89
CA ARG A 38 5.30 8.00 33.13
C ARG A 38 5.52 6.50 32.88
N ARG A 39 6.39 6.13 31.94
CA ARG A 39 6.86 4.76 31.69
C ARG A 39 8.34 4.85 31.33
N SER A 40 9.17 4.65 32.35
CA SER A 40 10.60 4.33 32.30
C SER A 40 11.15 4.03 30.90
N GLY A 41 11.52 5.10 30.19
CA GLY A 41 11.92 5.01 28.79
C GLY A 41 11.95 6.40 28.18
N GLU A 42 13.13 6.82 27.77
CA GLU A 42 13.40 8.10 27.15
C GLU A 42 12.91 8.07 25.70
N LEU A 43 11.68 8.53 25.49
CA LEU A 43 11.07 8.55 24.16
C LEU A 43 11.55 9.80 23.42
N MET A 44 12.53 9.63 22.54
CA MET A 44 12.82 10.65 21.52
C MET A 44 11.73 10.60 20.44
N GLY A 45 10.98 11.69 20.33
CA GLY A 45 9.93 11.86 19.33
C GLY A 45 10.32 12.88 18.27
N ALA A 46 9.79 12.70 17.06
CA ALA A 46 9.86 13.70 16.00
C ALA A 46 8.45 13.98 15.49
N ASP A 47 8.12 15.25 15.35
CA ASP A 47 6.86 15.68 14.75
C ASP A 47 7.07 15.88 13.24
N MET A 48 6.24 15.24 12.43
CA MET A 48 6.30 15.31 10.97
C MET A 48 5.00 15.88 10.41
N PHE A 49 5.11 16.91 9.56
CA PHE A 49 3.99 17.45 8.82
C PHE A 49 3.93 16.80 7.43
N LEU A 50 2.88 16.00 7.19
CA LEU A 50 2.73 15.15 6.00
C LEU A 50 1.52 15.60 5.18
N LEU A 51 1.66 15.55 3.84
CA LEU A 51 0.59 15.85 2.90
C LEU A 51 0.37 14.69 1.93
N ASP A 52 -0.88 14.32 1.65
CA ASP A 52 -1.18 13.23 0.72
C ASP A 52 -0.67 13.48 -0.70
N ALA A 53 0.04 12.49 -1.26
CA ALA A 53 0.49 12.53 -2.65
C ALA A 53 -0.61 12.04 -3.62
N LYS A 54 -1.80 12.66 -3.59
CA LYS A 54 -3.04 12.20 -4.27
C LYS A 54 -2.85 11.82 -5.75
N LYS A 55 -2.09 12.63 -6.52
CA LYS A 55 -1.77 12.35 -7.95
C LYS A 55 -0.86 11.12 -8.16
N LYS A 56 -0.02 10.77 -7.16
CA LYS A 56 0.80 9.55 -7.20
C LYS A 56 -0.01 8.35 -6.72
N PHE A 57 -0.84 8.53 -5.70
CA PHE A 57 -1.78 7.53 -5.20
C PHE A 57 -2.70 6.97 -6.29
N GLN A 58 -3.41 7.85 -7.01
CA GLN A 58 -4.33 7.44 -8.09
C GLN A 58 -3.62 6.66 -9.21
N ARG A 59 -2.41 7.10 -9.60
CA ARG A 59 -1.61 6.41 -10.61
C ARG A 59 -1.17 5.03 -10.15
N GLN A 60 -0.82 4.85 -8.87
CA GLN A 60 -0.41 3.55 -8.34
C GLN A 60 -1.60 2.59 -8.22
N GLN A 61 -2.76 3.06 -7.75
CA GLN A 61 -3.99 2.26 -7.72
C GLN A 61 -4.39 1.80 -9.13
N GLN A 62 -4.33 2.68 -10.13
CA GLN A 62 -4.64 2.31 -11.51
C GLN A 62 -3.62 1.33 -12.13
N LYS A 63 -2.34 1.42 -11.75
CA LYS A 63 -1.32 0.44 -12.18
C LYS A 63 -1.59 -0.94 -11.56
N GLN A 64 -1.91 -1.00 -10.28
CA GLN A 64 -2.29 -2.26 -9.61
C GLN A 64 -3.55 -2.86 -10.24
N GLY A 65 -4.59 -2.07 -10.47
CA GLY A 65 -5.83 -2.53 -11.12
C GLY A 65 -5.63 -3.02 -12.55
N ARG A 66 -4.72 -2.40 -13.31
CA ARG A 66 -4.36 -2.89 -14.66
C ARG A 66 -3.59 -4.20 -14.60
N ASN A 67 -2.61 -4.32 -13.71
CA ASN A 67 -1.83 -5.55 -13.56
C ASN A 67 -2.69 -6.73 -13.07
N SER A 68 -3.63 -6.49 -12.15
CA SER A 68 -4.56 -7.53 -11.70
C SER A 68 -5.49 -7.99 -12.82
N LYS A 69 -6.01 -7.05 -13.64
CA LYS A 69 -6.84 -7.38 -14.81
C LYS A 69 -6.08 -8.12 -15.91
N LEU A 70 -4.82 -7.73 -16.18
CA LEU A 70 -3.98 -8.44 -17.14
C LEU A 70 -3.64 -9.85 -16.65
N SER A 71 -3.38 -10.01 -15.35
CA SER A 71 -3.17 -11.31 -14.71
C SER A 71 -4.39 -12.22 -14.84
N SER A 72 -5.61 -11.71 -14.58
CA SER A 72 -6.83 -12.52 -14.73
C SER A 72 -7.08 -12.92 -16.19
N LEU A 73 -6.89 -12.00 -17.13
CA LEU A 73 -7.01 -12.29 -18.56
C LEU A 73 -5.98 -13.33 -19.05
N TRP A 74 -4.74 -13.26 -18.56
CA TRP A 74 -3.71 -14.28 -18.85
C TRP A 74 -4.10 -15.65 -18.32
N ARG A 75 -4.64 -15.71 -17.09
CA ARG A 75 -5.14 -16.95 -16.49
C ARG A 75 -6.28 -17.55 -17.30
N GLU A 76 -7.27 -16.74 -17.69
CA GLU A 76 -8.38 -17.20 -18.53
C GLU A 76 -7.93 -17.73 -19.89
N ARG A 77 -6.99 -17.03 -20.54
CA ARG A 77 -6.43 -17.47 -21.83
C ARG A 77 -5.72 -18.82 -21.71
N ASN A 78 -4.91 -19.00 -20.67
CA ASN A 78 -4.21 -20.26 -20.45
C ASN A 78 -5.18 -21.42 -20.18
N ILE A 79 -6.27 -21.19 -19.43
CA ILE A 79 -7.29 -22.22 -19.20
C ILE A 79 -7.96 -22.64 -20.51
N ARG A 80 -8.34 -21.68 -21.37
CA ARG A 80 -8.94 -22.00 -22.68
C ARG A 80 -7.99 -22.77 -23.60
N LEU A 81 -6.72 -22.39 -23.62
CA LEU A 81 -5.70 -23.08 -24.42
C LEU A 81 -5.46 -24.51 -23.93
N LEU A 82 -5.48 -24.75 -22.62
CA LEU A 82 -5.36 -26.09 -22.05
C LEU A 82 -6.57 -26.99 -22.40
N GLY A 83 -7.78 -26.44 -22.40
CA GLY A 83 -8.99 -27.16 -22.82
C GLY A 83 -8.93 -27.58 -24.30
N HIS A 84 -8.59 -26.66 -25.19
CA HIS A 84 -8.44 -26.96 -26.63
C HIS A 84 -7.33 -27.99 -26.92
N LYS A 85 -6.28 -28.05 -26.09
CA LYS A 85 -5.19 -29.01 -26.27
C LYS A 85 -5.58 -30.43 -25.89
N GLN A 86 -6.50 -30.61 -24.94
CA GLN A 86 -7.01 -31.94 -24.56
C GLN A 86 -7.99 -32.48 -25.61
N GLU A 87 -8.82 -31.64 -26.21
CA GLU A 87 -9.74 -32.03 -27.28
C GLU A 87 -9.00 -32.43 -28.57
N ALA A 88 -7.90 -31.75 -28.90
CA ALA A 88 -7.08 -32.07 -30.07
C ALA A 88 -6.22 -33.34 -29.93
N SER A 89 -6.05 -33.88 -28.71
CA SER A 89 -5.34 -35.15 -28.46
C SER A 89 -6.28 -36.35 -28.27
N ALA A 90 -7.60 -36.14 -28.34
CA ALA A 90 -8.62 -37.18 -28.23
C ALA A 90 -9.24 -37.60 -29.58
N LEU A 91 -8.71 -37.08 -30.68
CA LEU A 91 -9.00 -37.46 -32.07
C LEU A 91 -7.74 -38.10 -32.68
#